data_AF-A0A2S4ZL60-F1
#
_entry.id   AF-A0A2S4ZL60-F1
#
_cell.length_a   1.000
_cell.length_b   1.000
_cell.length_c   1.000
_cell.angle_alpha   90.00
_cell.angle_beta   90.00
_cell.angle_gamma   90.00
#
_symmetry.space_group_name_H-M   'P 1'
#
loop_
_entity.id
_entity.type
_entity.pdbx_description
1 polymer ?
#
loop_
_entity_poly.entity_id
_entity_poly.type
_entity_poly.pdbx_seq_one_letter_code
_entity_poly.pdbx_strand_id
1 'polypeptide(L)'
;MSGIVVVYELEQPVAARVPAAGPPDAERLPRRVHAAPAAPGRPGAAGPRTLCGKDTFAMTKAPPSPAGHPGEPWYPAAYASLVCPDCDAVMEI
;
A
#
# COMPACT_ATOMS: atom_id res chain seq x y z
N MET A 1 -16.41 2.69 12.13
CA MET A 1 -14.94 2.59 11.91
C MET A 1 -14.68 2.72 10.43
N SER A 2 -13.96 3.77 10.02
CA SER A 2 -13.44 3.87 8.66
C SER A 2 -12.38 2.79 8.50
N GLY A 3 -12.54 1.87 7.55
CA GLY A 3 -11.57 0.79 7.33
C GLY A 3 -10.20 1.33 6.89
N ILE A 4 -9.14 0.54 7.05
CA ILE A 4 -7.82 0.83 6.51
C ILE A 4 -7.62 0.04 5.22
N VAL A 5 -7.01 0.68 4.23
CA VAL A 5 -6.63 0.10 2.95
C VAL A 5 -5.12 0.20 2.81
N VAL A 6 -4.49 -0.94 2.54
CA VAL A 6 -3.06 -1.03 2.28
C VAL A 6 -2.79 -0.61 0.83
N VAL A 7 -1.84 0.29 0.65
CA VAL A 7 -1.40 0.74 -0.68
C VAL A 7 0.12 0.64 -0.81
N TYR A 8 0.54 0.33 -2.02
CA TYR A 8 1.92 0.09 -2.43
C TYR A 8 2.39 1.27 -3.25
N GLU A 9 3.41 1.97 -2.74
CA GLU A 9 4.21 2.88 -3.53
C GLU A 9 5.13 2.05 -4.41
N LEU A 10 4.88 2.02 -5.71
CA LEU A 10 5.76 1.34 -6.66
C LEU A 10 6.93 2.25 -7.02
N GLU A 11 8.10 1.68 -7.32
CA GLU A 11 9.14 2.44 -8.00
C GLU A 11 8.60 2.87 -9.37
N GLN A 12 8.45 4.19 -9.56
CA GLN A 12 8.25 4.73 -10.89
C GLN A 12 9.39 4.20 -11.75
N PRO A 13 9.12 3.58 -12.92
CA PRO A 13 10.20 3.28 -13.83
C PRO A 13 10.88 4.62 -14.15
N VAL A 14 12.09 4.81 -13.64
CA VAL A 14 13.02 5.74 -14.29
C VAL A 14 12.95 5.38 -15.77
N ALA A 15 12.71 6.37 -16.61
CA ALA A 15 12.75 6.21 -18.06
C ALA A 15 14.18 5.88 -18.51
N ALA A 16 14.70 4.74 -18.06
CA ALA A 16 15.91 4.12 -18.57
C ALA A 16 15.47 3.35 -19.80
N ARG A 17 15.95 3.83 -20.93
CA ARG A 17 15.75 3.33 -22.29
C ARG A 17 16.18 1.86 -22.43
N VAL A 18 15.40 0.88 -21.95
CA VAL A 18 15.39 -0.49 -22.47
C VAL A 18 14.04 -1.13 -22.07
N PRO A 19 13.24 -1.69 -23.00
CA PRO A 19 12.14 -2.55 -22.59
C PRO A 19 12.76 -3.85 -22.07
N ALA A 20 12.81 -4.02 -20.76
CA ALA A 20 13.06 -5.35 -20.20
C ALA A 20 11.86 -6.21 -20.57
N ALA A 21 12.05 -7.09 -21.55
CA ALA A 21 11.16 -8.19 -21.87
C ALA A 21 11.16 -9.17 -20.68
N GLY A 22 10.39 -8.84 -19.64
CA GLY A 22 10.01 -9.72 -18.55
C GLY A 22 8.50 -9.95 -18.59
N PRO A 23 8.00 -11.08 -18.10
CA PRO A 23 6.57 -11.37 -18.11
C PRO A 23 5.80 -10.24 -17.40
N PRO A 24 4.61 -9.86 -17.88
CA PRO A 24 3.81 -8.74 -17.35
C PRO A 24 3.33 -8.94 -15.89
N ASP A 25 3.59 -10.13 -15.31
CA ASP A 25 3.19 -10.57 -13.98
C ASP A 25 4.34 -10.69 -12.97
N ALA A 26 5.54 -10.18 -13.28
CA ALA A 26 6.52 -9.96 -12.22
C ALA A 26 6.01 -8.80 -11.35
N GLU A 27 5.23 -9.10 -10.31
CA GLU A 27 4.78 -8.15 -9.29
C GLU A 27 5.94 -7.24 -8.94
N ARG A 28 5.91 -5.99 -9.41
CA ARG A 28 6.92 -5.01 -9.06
C ARG A 28 6.86 -4.88 -7.55
N LEU A 29 7.93 -5.30 -6.87
CA LEU A 29 8.02 -5.19 -5.43
C LEU A 29 7.74 -3.73 -5.03
N PRO A 30 6.89 -3.51 -4.01
CA PRO A 30 6.63 -2.18 -3.53
C PRO A 30 7.94 -1.54 -3.04
N ARG A 31 8.15 -0.27 -3.35
CA ARG A 31 9.19 0.54 -2.72
C ARG A 31 8.88 0.77 -1.25
N ARG A 32 7.60 1.00 -0.96
CA ARG A 32 7.11 1.28 0.40
C ARG A 32 5.63 0.93 0.52
N VAL A 33 5.24 0.43 1.68
CA VAL A 33 3.86 0.12 2.04
C VAL A 33 3.30 1.24 2.92
N HIS A 34 2.10 1.71 2.58
CA HIS A 34 1.42 2.78 3.31
C HIS A 34 0.00 2.35 3.69
N ALA A 35 -0.49 2.92 4.79
CA ALA A 35 -1.88 2.83 5.20
C ALA A 35 -2.65 4.04 4.64
N ALA A 36 -3.84 3.80 4.09
CA ALA A 36 -4.78 4.86 3.72
C ALA A 36 -6.15 4.58 4.35
N PRO A 37 -6.87 5.61 4.84
CA PRO A 37 -8.26 5.45 5.22
C PRO A 37 -9.09 4.97 4.04
N ALA A 38 -10.14 4.18 4.28
CA ALA A 38 -11.09 3.81 3.24
C ALA A 38 -11.84 5.06 2.73
N ALA A 39 -12.09 5.11 1.43
CA ALA A 39 -12.86 6.18 0.82
C ALA A 39 -14.30 6.17 1.36
N PRO A 40 -14.88 7.34 1.69
CA PRO A 40 -16.27 7.43 2.12
C PRO A 40 -17.22 6.76 1.13
N GLY A 41 -18.08 5.86 1.61
CA GLY A 41 -19.05 5.15 0.79
C GLY A 41 -18.48 4.03 -0.11
N ARG A 42 -17.16 3.76 -0.07
CA ARG A 42 -16.53 2.65 -0.82
C ARG A 42 -15.59 1.84 0.08
N PRO A 43 -16.11 0.86 0.83
CA PRO A 43 -15.29 -0.09 1.58
C PRO A 43 -14.31 -0.80 0.62
N GLY A 44 -13.00 -0.72 0.90
CA GLY A 44 -11.95 -1.32 0.07
C GLY A 44 -11.38 -0.43 -1.05
N ALA A 45 -11.86 0.80 -1.19
CA ALA A 45 -11.15 1.83 -1.95
C ALA A 45 -10.30 2.68 -1.00
N ALA A 46 -9.04 2.95 -1.34
CA ALA A 46 -8.24 3.90 -0.59
C ALA A 46 -8.81 5.31 -0.78
N GLY A 47 -8.83 6.09 0.30
CA GLY A 47 -9.07 7.53 0.28
C GLY A 47 -7.95 8.26 -0.45
N PRO A 48 -8.09 9.58 -0.67
CA PRO A 48 -7.18 10.34 -1.54
C PRO A 48 -5.75 10.47 -0.99
N ARG A 49 -5.56 10.22 0.31
CA ARG A 49 -4.26 10.32 0.97
C ARG A 49 -4.01 9.16 1.92
N THR A 50 -2.74 8.78 2.03
CA THR A 50 -2.24 7.88 3.08
C THR A 50 -2.23 8.60 4.44
N LEU A 51 -2.04 7.86 5.53
CA LEU A 51 -1.90 8.41 6.87
C LEU A 51 -0.67 9.33 7.00
N CYS A 52 0.40 9.03 6.27
CA CYS A 52 1.59 9.90 6.19
C CYS A 52 1.42 11.09 5.22
N GLY A 53 0.25 11.27 4.61
CA GLY A 53 -0.08 12.41 3.76
C GLY A 53 0.31 12.30 2.28
N LYS A 54 0.79 11.14 1.83
CA LYS A 54 1.08 10.90 0.40
C LYS A 54 -0.20 10.68 -0.39
N ASP A 55 -0.14 11.06 -1.66
CA ASP A 55 -1.23 10.86 -2.61
C ASP A 55 -1.36 9.38 -3.01
N THR A 56 -2.59 8.86 -3.01
CA THR A 56 -2.86 7.44 -3.33
C THR A 56 -3.16 7.18 -4.80
N PHE A 57 -3.36 8.21 -5.64
CA PHE A 57 -3.72 8.04 -7.05
C PHE A 57 -2.61 7.35 -7.85
N ALA A 58 -1.35 7.53 -7.47
CA ALA A 58 -0.20 6.88 -8.09
C ALA A 58 0.21 5.56 -7.42
N MET A 59 -0.59 5.05 -6.47
CA MET A 59 -0.27 3.85 -5.70
C MET A 59 -1.16 2.66 -6.11
N THR A 60 -0.60 1.46 -6.02
CA THR A 60 -1.34 0.23 -6.27
C THR A 60 -1.94 -0.26 -4.96
N LYS A 61 -3.22 -0.61 -4.93
CA LYS A 61 -3.82 -1.22 -3.74
C LYS A 61 -3.26 -2.63 -3.55
N ALA A 62 -3.01 -2.99 -2.30
CA ALA A 62 -2.76 -4.39 -1.97
C ALA A 62 -3.96 -5.26 -2.39
N PRO A 63 -3.71 -6.53 -2.76
CA PRO A 63 -4.77 -7.53 -2.76
C PRO A 63 -5.49 -7.51 -1.40
N PRO A 64 -6.80 -7.82 -1.35
CA PRO A 64 -7.51 -7.97 -0.08
C PRO A 64 -6.73 -8.94 0.81
N SER A 65 -6.13 -8.41 1.88
CA SER A 65 -5.44 -9.24 2.86
C SER A 65 -6.49 -9.89 3.77
N PRO A 66 -6.34 -11.17 4.14
CA PRO A 66 -7.18 -11.78 5.16
C PRO A 66 -6.97 -11.21 6.57
N ALA A 67 -6.07 -10.22 6.74
CA ALA A 67 -5.86 -9.45 7.98
C ALA A 67 -7.13 -8.65 8.35
N GLY A 68 -8.14 -9.37 8.82
CA GLY A 68 -9.37 -8.89 9.43
C GLY A 68 -9.49 -9.29 10.90
N HIS A 69 -8.42 -9.86 11.47
CA HIS A 69 -8.36 -10.27 12.86
C HIS A 69 -7.77 -9.16 13.74
N PRO A 70 -8.41 -8.84 14.89
CA PRO A 70 -7.83 -7.94 15.87
C PRO A 70 -6.44 -8.44 16.30
N GLY A 71 -5.40 -7.59 16.16
CA GLY A 71 -4.02 -7.91 16.54
C GLY A 71 -3.14 -8.45 15.41
N GLU A 72 -3.68 -8.66 14.20
CA GLU A 72 -2.85 -8.97 13.04
C GLU A 72 -2.31 -7.67 12.41
N PRO A 73 -1.06 -7.64 11.91
CA PRO A 73 -0.51 -6.47 11.26
C PRO A 73 -1.38 -6.02 10.10
N TRP A 74 -1.55 -4.70 9.95
CA TRP A 74 -2.34 -4.10 8.88
C TRP A 74 -1.71 -4.28 7.50
N TYR A 75 -0.49 -4.80 7.41
CA TYR A 75 0.27 -5.02 6.18
C TYR A 75 0.61 -6.51 6.00
N PRO A 76 0.84 -6.98 4.76
CA PRO A 76 1.32 -8.34 4.52
C PRO A 76 2.72 -8.56 5.13
N ALA A 77 2.91 -9.65 5.87
CA ALA A 77 4.17 -9.94 6.56
C ALA A 77 5.41 -9.93 5.63
N ALA A 78 5.24 -10.31 4.36
CA ALA A 78 6.29 -10.27 3.34
C ALA A 78 6.90 -8.87 3.13
N TYR A 79 6.16 -7.80 3.48
CA TYR A 79 6.56 -6.41 3.28
C TYR A 79 6.83 -5.65 4.58
N ALA A 80 7.02 -6.34 5.71
CA ALA A 80 7.28 -5.73 7.02
C ALA A 80 8.46 -4.73 6.99
N SER A 81 9.53 -5.05 6.27
CA SER A 81 10.71 -4.18 6.12
C SER A 81 10.47 -2.94 5.24
N LEU A 82 9.34 -2.89 4.53
CA LEU A 82 8.98 -1.85 3.57
C LEU A 82 7.87 -0.95 4.10
N VAL A 83 7.40 -1.18 5.32
CA VAL A 83 6.35 -0.36 5.94
C VAL A 83 6.84 1.06 6.15
N CYS A 84 5.99 2.03 5.84
CA CYS A 84 6.27 3.43 6.15
C CYS A 84 6.17 3.64 7.67
N PRO A 85 7.25 4.06 8.35
CA PRO A 85 7.26 4.20 9.81
C PRO A 85 6.22 5.22 10.29
N ASP A 86 5.96 6.28 9.53
CA ASP A 86 4.93 7.27 9.87
C ASP A 86 3.51 6.71 9.81
N CYS A 87 3.25 5.77 8.88
CA CYS A 87 1.94 5.10 8.83
C CYS A 87 1.82 4.09 9.97
N ASP A 88 2.89 3.37 10.27
CA ASP A 88 2.93 2.36 11.33
C ASP A 88 2.72 3.00 12.71
N ALA A 89 3.39 4.11 12.98
CA ALA A 89 3.27 4.86 14.23
C ALA A 89 1.84 5.36 14.51
N VAL A 90 1.04 5.62 13.47
CA VAL A 90 -0.38 6.02 13.63
C VAL A 90 -1.28 4.81 13.89
N MET A 91 -0.90 3.62 13.42
CA MET A 91 -1.67 2.38 13.56
C MET A 91 -1.47 1.69 14.91
N GLU A 92 -0.39 1.98 15.62
CA GLU A 92 -0.11 1.52 16.98
C GLU A 92 -0.89 2.29 18.08
N ILE A 93 -1.76 3.24 17.69
CA ILE A 93 -2.55 4.12 18.58
C ILE A 93 -4.00 3.64 18.67
#